data_AF-A0A8B8BWD9-F1
#
_entry.id   AF-A0A8B8BWD9-F1
#
_cell.length_a   1.000
_cell.length_b   1.000
_cell.length_c   1.000
_cell.angle_alpha   90.00
_cell.angle_beta   90.00
_cell.angle_gamma   90.00
#
_symmetry.space_group_name_H-M   'P 1'
#
loop_
_entity.id
_entity.type
_entity.pdbx_description
1 polymer ?
#
loop_
_entity_poly.entity_id
_entity_poly.type
_entity_poly.pdbx_seq_one_letter_code
_entity_poly.pdbx_strand_id
1 'polypeptide(L)'
;MRQNLPIYISGNAFYNNSVFNITLQRFETYQIAHDTDLTGTVIKSSSPIAAFSGNDCNRLENIGACDHLIEQLPPTASVDKIYIVPPNSDDRDTLIRITVLENCSFTYSVGNVNQTVSLDQYDTFDTKISNNQICFIESQKPVLVTTFGLYSKSSGLGDPSMIIVPGVHQYLNYYKIVVPSGYTTNYVSILMKYSSKDFLRINDTEIRTEDIVFESNLYANTFTYNVRVIKVSEGELTASTVDSERFGLICTGVADTEAYGFSGNSLLP
;
A
#
# COMPACT_ATOMS: atom_id res chain seq x y z
N MET A 1 16.85 -9.23 -9.04
CA MET A 1 17.39 -8.02 -9.70
C MET A 1 16.95 -8.00 -11.15
N ARG A 2 16.17 -6.99 -11.55
CA ARG A 2 15.87 -6.76 -12.97
C ARG A 2 17.17 -6.35 -13.69
N GLN A 3 17.33 -6.77 -14.95
CA GLN A 3 18.47 -6.45 -15.84
C GLN A 3 19.81 -7.20 -15.62
N ASN A 4 19.87 -8.16 -14.69
CA ASN A 4 21.08 -8.99 -14.45
C ASN A 4 22.38 -8.19 -14.18
N LEU A 5 22.25 -6.94 -13.70
CA LEU A 5 23.38 -6.14 -13.24
C LEU A 5 23.84 -6.63 -11.86
N PRO A 6 25.16 -6.76 -11.62
CA PRO A 6 25.67 -7.21 -10.33
C PRO A 6 25.57 -6.11 -9.29
N ILE A 7 25.23 -6.49 -8.06
CA ILE A 7 25.39 -5.64 -6.89
C ILE A 7 26.76 -5.91 -6.24
N TYR A 8 27.51 -4.86 -5.94
CA TYR A 8 28.83 -4.97 -5.31
C TYR A 8 28.73 -4.72 -3.81
N ILE A 9 29.08 -5.72 -3.01
CA ILE A 9 29.10 -5.62 -1.55
C ILE A 9 30.48 -6.01 -1.04
N SER A 10 31.13 -5.08 -0.33
CA SER A 10 32.51 -5.26 0.18
C SER A 10 33.50 -5.74 -0.91
N GLY A 11 33.36 -5.21 -2.13
CA GLY A 11 34.21 -5.54 -3.28
C GLY A 11 33.85 -6.84 -4.02
N ASN A 12 32.82 -7.58 -3.57
CA ASN A 12 32.38 -8.81 -4.23
C ASN A 12 31.10 -8.57 -5.06
N ALA A 13 31.04 -9.14 -6.27
CA ALA A 13 29.87 -9.07 -7.14
C ALA A 13 28.85 -10.16 -6.79
N PHE A 14 27.59 -9.79 -6.63
CA PHE A 14 26.47 -10.70 -6.43
C PHE A 14 25.48 -10.54 -7.59
N TYR A 15 24.94 -11.67 -8.06
CA TYR A 15 23.98 -11.75 -9.17
C TYR A 15 22.65 -12.33 -8.71
N ASN A 16 21.67 -12.48 -9.61
CA ASN A 16 20.43 -13.18 -9.30
C ASN A 16 20.71 -14.55 -8.66
N ASN A 17 19.94 -14.90 -7.64
CA ASN A 17 20.07 -16.11 -6.81
C ASN A 17 21.36 -16.21 -5.97
N SER A 18 22.22 -15.19 -5.97
CA SER A 18 23.36 -15.13 -5.04
C SER A 18 22.86 -14.87 -3.61
N VAL A 19 23.56 -15.42 -2.63
CA VAL A 19 23.27 -15.20 -1.21
C VAL A 19 24.39 -14.37 -0.58
N PHE A 20 24.00 -13.26 0.04
CA PHE A 20 24.87 -12.44 0.85
C PHE A 20 24.45 -12.58 2.32
N ASN A 21 25.41 -12.83 3.21
CA ASN A 21 25.18 -12.96 4.65
C ASN A 21 25.90 -11.84 5.39
N ILE A 22 25.22 -11.27 6.39
CA ILE A 22 25.77 -10.30 7.32
C ILE A 22 25.32 -10.65 8.74
N THR A 23 26.17 -10.37 9.73
CA THR A 23 25.81 -10.43 11.15
C THR A 23 25.59 -9.02 11.64
N LEU A 24 24.42 -8.74 12.20
CA LEU A 24 24.10 -7.48 12.85
C LEU A 24 24.08 -7.69 14.36
N GLN A 25 24.77 -6.81 15.09
CA GLN A 25 24.61 -6.68 16.53
C GLN A 25 23.36 -5.86 16.84
N ARG A 26 22.97 -5.87 18.12
CA ARG A 26 21.82 -5.11 18.61
C ARG A 26 21.97 -3.64 18.23
N PHE A 27 20.95 -3.08 17.58
CA PHE A 27 20.88 -1.70 17.09
C PHE A 27 21.79 -1.35 15.90
N GLU A 28 22.47 -2.32 15.30
CA GLU A 28 23.16 -2.08 14.03
C GLU A 28 22.17 -2.05 12.87
N THR A 29 22.46 -1.20 11.90
CA THR A 29 21.70 -1.05 10.66
C THR A 29 22.60 -1.32 9.48
N TYR A 30 22.05 -1.95 8.45
CA TYR A 30 22.75 -2.16 7.19
C TYR A 30 21.85 -1.81 6.02
N GLN A 31 22.35 -0.96 5.12
CA GLN A 31 21.63 -0.51 3.94
C GLN A 31 22.26 -1.12 2.69
N ILE A 32 21.41 -1.64 1.81
CA ILE A 32 21.76 -2.06 0.46
C ILE A 32 21.05 -1.10 -0.49
N ALA A 33 21.83 -0.45 -1.36
CA ALA A 33 21.32 0.44 -2.40
C ALA A 33 21.88 0.01 -3.76
N HIS A 34 21.08 0.17 -4.81
CA HIS A 34 21.45 -0.19 -6.16
C HIS A 34 20.58 0.58 -7.18
N ASP A 35 21.11 0.88 -8.36
CA ASP A 35 20.40 1.65 -9.39
C ASP A 35 19.29 0.85 -10.09
N THR A 36 19.20 -0.46 -9.83
CA THR A 36 18.17 -1.33 -10.40
C THR A 36 17.14 -1.74 -9.36
N ASP A 37 15.97 -2.13 -9.86
CA ASP A 37 14.90 -2.68 -9.04
C ASP A 37 15.32 -4.00 -8.36
N LEU A 38 15.40 -3.93 -7.02
CA LEU A 38 15.73 -5.05 -6.13
C LEU A 38 14.50 -5.85 -5.69
N THR A 39 13.30 -5.54 -6.19
CA THR A 39 12.09 -6.31 -5.87
C THR A 39 12.30 -7.79 -6.20
N GLY A 40 11.81 -8.66 -5.31
CA GLY A 40 12.06 -10.10 -5.34
C GLY A 40 13.31 -10.55 -4.56
N THR A 41 14.09 -9.62 -4.00
CA THR A 41 15.16 -9.97 -3.04
C THR A 41 14.55 -10.51 -1.75
N VAL A 42 15.03 -11.67 -1.30
CA VAL A 42 14.53 -12.33 -0.10
C VAL A 42 15.42 -12.00 1.09
N ILE A 43 14.82 -11.43 2.14
CA ILE A 43 15.48 -11.20 3.42
C ILE A 43 15.13 -12.36 4.35
N LYS A 44 16.15 -13.06 4.86
CA LYS A 44 16.01 -14.09 5.89
C LYS A 44 16.81 -13.68 7.12
N SER A 45 16.19 -13.76 8.29
CA SER A 45 16.83 -13.43 9.56
C SER A 45 16.60 -14.54 10.59
N SER A 46 17.59 -14.79 11.42
CA SER A 46 17.50 -15.69 12.58
C SER A 46 16.96 -15.00 13.84
N SER A 47 16.77 -13.67 13.80
CA SER A 47 16.25 -12.85 14.90
C SER A 47 15.24 -11.82 14.36
N PRO A 48 14.32 -11.30 15.20
CA PRO A 48 13.43 -10.22 14.79
C PRO A 48 14.22 -9.01 14.27
N ILE A 49 13.84 -8.50 13.11
CA ILE A 49 14.40 -7.29 12.49
C ILE A 49 13.26 -6.43 11.96
N ALA A 50 13.50 -5.12 11.85
CA ALA A 50 12.68 -4.25 11.00
C ALA A 50 13.38 -4.15 9.64
N ALA A 51 12.66 -4.48 8.57
CA ALA A 51 13.14 -4.35 7.20
C ALA A 51 12.39 -3.20 6.53
N PHE A 52 13.13 -2.29 5.90
CA PHE A 52 12.57 -1.20 5.12
C PHE A 52 13.03 -1.35 3.68
N SER A 53 12.13 -1.06 2.74
CA SER A 53 12.43 -1.11 1.31
C SER A 53 11.80 0.07 0.61
N GLY A 54 12.48 0.56 -0.41
CA GLY A 54 12.13 1.83 -0.99
C GLY A 54 13.05 2.26 -2.13
N ASN A 55 12.90 3.52 -2.51
CA ASN A 55 13.73 4.24 -3.46
C ASN A 55 13.92 5.67 -2.93
N ASP A 56 15.16 6.16 -2.93
CA ASP A 56 15.53 7.47 -2.37
C ASP A 56 15.06 8.66 -3.21
N CYS A 57 14.86 8.48 -4.52
CA CYS A 57 14.38 9.49 -5.45
C CYS A 57 13.78 8.82 -6.68
N ASN A 58 12.46 8.59 -6.66
CA ASN A 58 11.75 8.01 -7.81
C ASN A 58 10.73 8.98 -8.40
N ARG A 59 10.82 9.17 -9.71
CA ARG A 59 9.84 9.91 -10.50
C ARG A 59 8.99 8.93 -11.30
N LEU A 60 7.93 8.41 -10.69
CA LEU A 60 7.05 7.43 -11.33
C LEU A 60 6.45 8.02 -12.62
N GLU A 61 6.40 7.21 -13.68
CA GLU A 61 6.00 7.60 -15.04
C GLU A 61 6.81 8.77 -15.66
N ASN A 62 7.95 9.15 -15.05
CA ASN A 62 8.76 10.32 -15.44
C ASN A 62 7.98 11.65 -15.40
N ILE A 63 6.97 11.77 -14.53
CA ILE A 63 6.13 12.98 -14.32
C ILE A 63 6.32 13.47 -12.88
N GLY A 64 6.15 14.78 -12.63
CA GLY A 64 6.25 15.34 -11.26
C GLY A 64 7.68 15.56 -10.75
N ALA A 65 7.87 15.65 -9.44
CA ALA A 65 9.16 15.60 -8.75
C ALA A 65 9.57 14.15 -8.43
N CYS A 66 10.81 13.95 -7.96
CA CYS A 66 11.20 12.66 -7.41
C CYS A 66 11.03 12.68 -5.90
N ASP A 67 10.41 11.64 -5.36
CA ASP A 67 10.17 11.51 -3.92
C ASP A 67 10.89 10.31 -3.34
N HIS A 68 11.16 10.42 -2.04
CA HIS A 68 11.64 9.32 -1.22
C HIS A 68 10.47 8.39 -0.89
N LEU A 69 10.47 7.21 -1.49
CA LEU A 69 9.49 6.16 -1.29
C LEU A 69 10.07 5.15 -0.32
N ILE A 70 9.49 4.97 0.86
CA ILE A 70 9.96 3.97 1.81
C ILE A 70 8.83 3.45 2.65
N GLU A 71 8.81 2.12 2.84
CA GLU A 71 7.86 1.45 3.70
C GLU A 71 8.54 0.38 4.54
N GLN A 72 8.01 0.15 5.75
CA GLN A 72 8.40 -1.02 6.53
C GLN A 72 7.74 -2.26 5.92
N LEU A 73 8.55 -3.26 5.59
CA LEU A 73 8.05 -4.52 5.06
C LEU A 73 7.44 -5.36 6.19
N PRO A 74 6.20 -5.88 6.01
CA PRO A 74 5.66 -6.88 6.91
C PRO A 74 6.41 -8.21 6.74
N PRO A 75 6.46 -9.06 7.78
CA PRO A 75 6.87 -10.44 7.61
C PRO A 75 6.06 -11.16 6.53
N THR A 76 6.68 -12.08 5.78
CA THR A 76 5.97 -12.85 4.75
C THR A 76 4.84 -13.72 5.30
N ALA A 77 4.85 -14.03 6.60
CA ALA A 77 3.78 -14.75 7.28
C ALA A 77 2.53 -13.89 7.55
N SER A 78 2.62 -12.57 7.46
CA SER A 78 1.51 -11.65 7.75
C SER A 78 0.87 -11.05 6.50
N VAL A 79 1.38 -11.32 5.29
CA VAL A 79 0.67 -10.93 4.06
C VAL A 79 -0.58 -11.81 3.84
N ASP A 80 -1.45 -11.39 2.95
CA ASP A 80 -2.80 -11.94 2.77
C ASP A 80 -3.01 -12.40 1.32
N LYS A 81 -4.20 -12.93 1.05
CA LYS A 81 -4.65 -13.38 -0.26
C LYS A 81 -5.67 -12.45 -0.90
N ILE A 82 -6.36 -11.65 -0.09
CA ILE A 82 -7.48 -10.80 -0.49
C ILE A 82 -7.14 -9.35 -0.15
N TYR A 83 -7.21 -8.49 -1.17
CA TYR A 83 -6.94 -7.06 -1.03
C TYR A 83 -8.01 -6.24 -1.73
N ILE A 84 -8.28 -5.06 -1.18
CA ILE A 84 -9.07 -4.02 -1.83
C ILE A 84 -8.18 -2.78 -1.87
N VAL A 85 -7.97 -2.22 -3.05
CA VAL A 85 -7.19 -1.00 -3.26
C VAL A 85 -8.15 0.14 -3.61
N PRO A 86 -8.24 1.18 -2.77
CA PRO A 86 -9.05 2.36 -3.06
C PRO A 86 -8.34 3.26 -4.09
N PRO A 87 -9.07 4.16 -4.77
CA PRO A 87 -8.43 5.18 -5.59
C PRO A 87 -7.67 6.19 -4.72
N ASN A 88 -6.69 6.87 -5.32
CA ASN A 88 -6.17 8.12 -4.79
C ASN A 88 -7.09 9.30 -5.15
N SER A 89 -7.06 10.35 -4.32
CA SER A 89 -7.82 11.59 -4.53
C SER A 89 -7.04 12.60 -5.39
N ASP A 90 -7.63 13.77 -5.64
CA ASP A 90 -6.98 14.91 -6.33
C ASP A 90 -6.50 14.59 -7.76
N ASP A 91 -7.31 13.78 -8.46
CA ASP A 91 -7.06 13.36 -9.85
C ASP A 91 -5.74 12.60 -10.06
N ARG A 92 -5.36 11.82 -9.04
CA ARG A 92 -4.18 10.98 -9.03
C ARG A 92 -4.57 9.52 -9.31
N ASP A 93 -3.95 8.94 -10.32
CA ASP A 93 -4.07 7.50 -10.57
C ASP A 93 -3.27 6.71 -9.51
N THR A 94 -3.55 5.42 -9.39
CA THR A 94 -2.85 4.53 -8.46
C THR A 94 -2.18 3.39 -9.22
N LEU A 95 -0.86 3.33 -9.15
CA LEU A 95 -0.08 2.17 -9.60
C LEU A 95 -0.12 1.11 -8.51
N ILE A 96 -0.35 -0.14 -8.90
CA ILE A 96 -0.48 -1.29 -8.00
C ILE A 96 0.56 -2.31 -8.42
N ARG A 97 1.46 -2.67 -7.52
CA ARG A 97 2.44 -3.73 -7.68
C ARG A 97 2.05 -4.93 -6.83
N ILE A 98 1.89 -6.07 -7.47
CA ILE A 98 1.57 -7.35 -6.83
C ILE A 98 2.82 -8.23 -6.91
N THR A 99 3.39 -8.60 -5.76
CA THR A 99 4.58 -9.44 -5.66
C THR A 99 4.19 -10.81 -5.10
N VAL A 100 4.48 -11.89 -5.84
CA VAL A 100 4.14 -13.24 -5.39
C VAL A 100 5.29 -13.84 -4.57
N LEU A 101 4.99 -14.48 -3.44
CA LEU A 101 6.02 -15.10 -2.58
C LEU A 101 6.39 -16.52 -2.99
N GLU A 102 5.54 -17.14 -3.81
CA GLU A 102 5.67 -18.47 -4.37
C GLU A 102 4.98 -18.47 -5.74
N ASN A 103 5.24 -19.47 -6.57
CA ASN A 103 4.49 -19.65 -7.82
C ASN A 103 2.99 -19.62 -7.52
N CYS A 104 2.30 -18.63 -8.10
CA CYS A 104 0.93 -18.29 -7.74
C CYS A 104 0.19 -17.70 -8.94
N SER A 105 -1.07 -18.10 -9.07
CA SER A 105 -2.05 -17.39 -9.89
C SER A 105 -2.90 -16.48 -9.01
N PHE A 106 -3.18 -15.28 -9.49
CA PHE A 106 -4.10 -14.34 -8.86
C PHE A 106 -5.01 -13.71 -9.90
N THR A 107 -6.16 -13.27 -9.45
CA THR A 107 -7.11 -12.48 -10.23
C THR A 107 -7.16 -11.08 -9.63
N TYR A 108 -7.15 -10.07 -10.49
CA TYR A 108 -7.49 -8.72 -10.10
C TYR A 108 -8.66 -8.19 -10.93
N SER A 109 -9.46 -7.34 -10.32
CA SER A 109 -10.66 -6.78 -10.91
C SER A 109 -10.65 -5.27 -10.80
N VAL A 110 -10.79 -4.59 -11.94
CA VAL A 110 -10.97 -3.14 -11.99
C VAL A 110 -12.37 -2.86 -12.55
N GLY A 111 -13.27 -2.38 -11.70
CA GLY A 111 -14.69 -2.33 -12.03
C GLY A 111 -15.26 -3.74 -12.25
N ASN A 112 -15.84 -3.99 -13.43
CA ASN A 112 -16.43 -5.29 -13.79
C ASN A 112 -15.52 -6.18 -14.65
N VAL A 113 -14.26 -5.77 -14.85
CA VAL A 113 -13.30 -6.49 -15.70
C VAL A 113 -12.35 -7.28 -14.82
N ASN A 114 -12.37 -8.60 -14.95
CA ASN A 114 -11.48 -9.51 -14.23
C ASN A 114 -10.32 -9.94 -15.15
N GLN A 115 -9.11 -9.96 -14.60
CA GLN A 115 -7.92 -10.44 -15.27
C GLN A 115 -7.16 -11.39 -14.37
N THR A 116 -6.70 -12.50 -14.93
CA THR A 116 -5.92 -13.51 -14.20
C THR A 116 -4.49 -13.50 -14.70
N VAL A 117 -3.55 -13.53 -13.76
CA VAL A 117 -2.10 -13.54 -14.02
C VAL A 117 -1.49 -14.69 -13.22
N SER A 118 -0.53 -15.39 -13.84
CA SER A 118 0.29 -16.40 -13.19
C SER A 118 1.73 -15.91 -13.20
N LEU A 119 2.39 -15.92 -12.04
CA LEU A 119 3.77 -15.50 -11.88
C LEU A 119 4.59 -16.60 -11.19
N ASP A 120 5.88 -16.63 -11.51
CA ASP A 120 6.85 -17.44 -10.79
C ASP A 120 7.20 -16.79 -9.45
N GLN A 121 7.72 -17.59 -8.52
CA GLN A 121 8.11 -17.14 -7.19
C GLN A 121 9.00 -15.89 -7.24
N TYR A 122 8.64 -14.88 -6.42
CA TYR A 122 9.30 -13.58 -6.28
C TYR A 122 9.18 -12.62 -7.47
N ASP A 123 8.42 -12.99 -8.51
CA ASP A 123 8.08 -12.07 -9.58
C ASP A 123 6.97 -11.09 -9.16
N THR A 124 6.85 -10.05 -9.97
CA THR A 124 5.92 -8.95 -9.77
C THR A 124 5.11 -8.65 -11.01
N PHE A 125 3.90 -8.16 -10.81
CA PHE A 125 3.06 -7.61 -11.86
C PHE A 125 2.53 -6.24 -11.45
N ASP A 126 2.58 -5.30 -12.39
CA ASP A 126 2.11 -3.94 -12.19
C ASP A 126 0.80 -3.72 -12.97
N THR A 127 -0.19 -3.11 -12.32
CA THR A 127 -1.44 -2.65 -12.94
C THR A 127 -1.79 -1.26 -12.43
N LYS A 128 -2.78 -0.59 -13.02
CA LYS A 128 -3.15 0.78 -12.69
C LYS A 128 -4.66 0.95 -12.63
N ILE A 129 -5.13 1.77 -11.69
CA ILE A 129 -6.51 2.25 -11.59
C ILE A 129 -6.56 3.76 -11.64
N SER A 130 -7.63 4.32 -12.21
CA SER A 130 -7.88 5.76 -12.15
C SER A 130 -8.40 6.20 -10.77
N ASN A 131 -8.39 7.51 -10.52
CA ASN A 131 -8.90 8.17 -9.30
C ASN A 131 -10.40 7.93 -8.96
N ASN A 132 -11.12 7.13 -9.75
CA ASN A 132 -12.52 6.77 -9.54
C ASN A 132 -12.77 5.25 -9.65
N GLN A 133 -11.71 4.45 -9.64
CA GLN A 133 -11.77 3.00 -9.76
C GLN A 133 -11.28 2.35 -8.46
N ILE A 134 -11.76 1.13 -8.20
CA ILE A 134 -11.31 0.27 -7.12
C ILE A 134 -10.68 -0.95 -7.77
N CYS A 135 -9.57 -1.45 -7.21
CA CYS A 135 -9.02 -2.75 -7.57
C CYS A 135 -9.33 -3.76 -6.47
N PHE A 136 -9.93 -4.89 -6.83
CA PHE A 136 -10.01 -6.07 -5.98
C PHE A 136 -8.95 -7.09 -6.41
N ILE A 137 -8.25 -7.71 -5.47
CA ILE A 137 -7.26 -8.74 -5.76
C ILE A 137 -7.57 -9.96 -4.92
N GLU A 138 -7.63 -11.12 -5.56
CA GLU A 138 -7.74 -12.43 -4.91
C GLU A 138 -6.69 -13.38 -5.48
N SER A 139 -5.98 -14.06 -4.60
CA SER A 139 -4.86 -14.94 -4.96
C SER A 139 -4.96 -16.31 -4.31
N GLN A 140 -4.39 -17.32 -4.95
CA GLN A 140 -4.40 -18.69 -4.42
C GLN A 140 -3.48 -18.86 -3.20
N LYS A 141 -2.37 -18.11 -3.19
CA LYS A 141 -1.36 -18.07 -2.12
C LYS A 141 -1.12 -16.63 -1.69
N PRO A 142 -0.61 -16.37 -0.47
CA PRO A 142 -0.38 -15.00 -0.01
C PRO A 142 0.57 -14.23 -0.93
N VAL A 143 0.25 -12.95 -1.17
CA VAL A 143 1.01 -12.03 -2.03
C VAL A 143 1.22 -10.72 -1.30
N LEU A 144 2.27 -9.98 -1.64
CA LEU A 144 2.46 -8.61 -1.15
C LEU A 144 1.86 -7.63 -2.17
N VAL A 145 1.00 -6.73 -1.71
CA VAL A 145 0.44 -5.65 -2.53
C VAL A 145 1.02 -4.31 -2.06
N THR A 146 1.70 -3.64 -2.97
CA THR A 146 2.23 -2.28 -2.79
C THR A 146 1.49 -1.35 -3.74
N THR A 147 1.10 -0.17 -3.27
CA THR A 147 0.52 0.85 -4.13
C THR A 147 1.39 2.09 -4.14
N PHE A 148 1.29 2.82 -5.26
CA PHE A 148 1.89 4.11 -5.41
C PHE A 148 0.85 5.12 -5.88
N GLY A 149 0.70 6.22 -5.13
CA GLY A 149 -0.04 7.37 -5.63
C GLY A 149 0.78 8.06 -6.71
N LEU A 150 0.20 8.30 -7.88
CA LEU A 150 0.90 8.95 -9.00
C LEU A 150 0.71 10.46 -8.97
N TYR A 151 1.44 11.17 -9.82
CA TYR A 151 1.27 12.62 -9.97
C TYR A 151 -0.15 12.99 -10.43
N SER A 152 -0.68 14.13 -9.96
CA SER A 152 -2.01 14.60 -10.39
C SER A 152 -2.04 14.90 -11.89
N LYS A 153 -3.07 14.42 -12.58
CA LYS A 153 -3.19 14.63 -14.04
C LYS A 153 -3.61 16.05 -14.41
N SER A 154 -4.13 16.82 -13.45
CA SER A 154 -4.75 18.13 -13.70
C SER A 154 -4.22 19.27 -12.83
N SER A 155 -3.28 19.00 -11.90
CA SER A 155 -2.76 20.01 -10.98
C SER A 155 -1.27 19.80 -10.64
N GLY A 156 -0.72 20.68 -9.79
CA GLY A 156 0.61 20.53 -9.18
C GLY A 156 0.65 19.60 -7.95
N LEU A 157 -0.50 19.02 -7.58
CA LEU A 157 -0.63 18.31 -6.31
C LEU A 157 -0.15 16.87 -6.38
N GLY A 158 0.57 16.46 -5.34
CA GLY A 158 0.94 15.09 -5.07
C GLY A 158 2.01 14.55 -6.00
N ASP A 159 3.18 14.25 -5.44
CA ASP A 159 4.23 13.44 -6.04
C ASP A 159 4.23 12.03 -5.41
N PRO A 160 5.06 11.05 -5.85
CA PRO A 160 4.68 9.69 -5.57
C PRO A 160 4.75 9.37 -4.08
N SER A 161 3.71 8.71 -3.57
CA SER A 161 3.71 8.12 -2.24
C SER A 161 3.61 6.61 -2.37
N MET A 162 4.19 5.85 -1.43
CA MET A 162 4.20 4.39 -1.42
C MET A 162 3.42 3.88 -0.21
N ILE A 163 2.66 2.79 -0.38
CA ILE A 163 1.91 2.16 0.71
C ILE A 163 2.00 0.64 0.58
N ILE A 164 2.27 -0.05 1.70
CA ILE A 164 2.00 -1.48 1.82
C ILE A 164 0.51 -1.65 2.14
N VAL A 165 -0.27 -2.21 1.21
CA VAL A 165 -1.72 -2.35 1.40
C VAL A 165 -1.99 -3.48 2.39
N PRO A 166 -2.80 -3.26 3.43
CA PRO A 166 -3.19 -4.32 4.35
C PRO A 166 -4.21 -5.25 3.69
N GLY A 167 -4.08 -6.55 3.94
CA GLY A 167 -5.06 -7.54 3.49
C GLY A 167 -6.37 -7.45 4.28
N VAL A 168 -7.47 -7.92 3.69
CA VAL A 168 -8.81 -7.90 4.31
C VAL A 168 -8.83 -8.60 5.67
N HIS A 169 -8.03 -9.65 5.87
CA HIS A 169 -7.96 -10.37 7.15
C HIS A 169 -7.14 -9.64 8.23
N GLN A 170 -6.42 -8.57 7.87
CA GLN A 170 -5.67 -7.72 8.79
C GLN A 170 -6.49 -6.51 9.30
N TYR A 171 -7.71 -6.36 8.81
CA TYR A 171 -8.59 -5.26 9.20
C TYR A 171 -8.90 -5.28 10.70
N LEU A 172 -9.05 -4.09 11.28
CA LEU A 172 -9.36 -3.88 12.69
C LEU A 172 -10.74 -3.21 12.80
N ASN A 173 -11.33 -3.24 13.99
CA ASN A 173 -12.57 -2.50 14.29
C ASN A 173 -12.29 -1.15 14.99
N TYR A 174 -11.02 -0.84 15.24
CA TYR A 174 -10.56 0.39 15.87
C TYR A 174 -9.18 0.77 15.35
N TYR A 175 -9.01 2.04 15.01
CA TYR A 175 -7.76 2.67 14.61
C TYR A 175 -7.57 3.96 15.39
N LYS A 176 -6.33 4.21 15.80
CA LYS A 176 -5.88 5.49 16.33
C LYS A 176 -4.61 5.89 15.59
N ILE A 177 -4.69 6.96 14.81
CA ILE A 177 -3.62 7.43 13.93
C ILE A 177 -3.37 8.92 14.14
N VAL A 178 -2.22 9.39 13.65
CA VAL A 178 -1.93 10.82 13.52
C VAL A 178 -1.93 11.15 12.04
N VAL A 179 -2.85 12.01 11.62
CA VAL A 179 -2.90 12.58 10.28
C VAL A 179 -1.82 13.68 10.20
N PRO A 180 -0.81 13.53 9.33
CA PRO A 180 0.27 14.51 9.17
C PRO A 180 -0.23 15.93 8.91
N SER A 181 0.50 16.90 9.46
CA SER A 181 0.29 18.32 9.20
C SER A 181 1.06 18.83 7.99
N GLY A 182 0.65 19.96 7.43
CA GLY A 182 1.39 20.62 6.34
C GLY A 182 1.02 20.15 4.93
N TYR A 183 -0.03 19.35 4.81
CA TYR A 183 -0.61 18.92 3.54
C TYR A 183 -1.88 19.73 3.22
N THR A 184 -2.11 20.01 1.94
CA THR A 184 -3.28 20.78 1.47
C THR A 184 -4.58 20.04 1.74
N THR A 185 -4.59 18.73 1.53
CA THR A 185 -5.73 17.85 1.77
C THR A 185 -5.26 16.53 2.34
N ASN A 186 -6.03 16.02 3.30
CA ASN A 186 -5.82 14.72 3.93
C ASN A 186 -7.08 13.88 3.79
N TYR A 187 -6.89 12.58 3.63
CA TYR A 187 -7.95 11.61 3.44
C TYR A 187 -7.72 10.36 4.28
N VAL A 188 -8.82 9.71 4.63
CA VAL A 188 -8.84 8.32 5.05
C VAL A 188 -9.72 7.51 4.10
N SER A 189 -9.15 6.44 3.55
CA SER A 189 -9.87 5.46 2.77
C SER A 189 -10.33 4.34 3.69
N ILE A 190 -11.64 4.08 3.73
CA ILE A 190 -12.28 3.05 4.54
C ILE A 190 -12.77 1.94 3.62
N LEU A 191 -12.41 0.70 3.96
CA LEU A 191 -12.75 -0.49 3.19
C LEU A 191 -13.47 -1.48 4.10
N MET A 192 -14.78 -1.65 3.93
CA MET A 192 -15.59 -2.44 4.87
C MET A 192 -16.75 -3.15 4.20
N LYS A 193 -17.41 -4.08 4.89
CA LYS A 193 -18.66 -4.65 4.40
C LYS A 193 -19.73 -3.57 4.30
N TYR A 194 -20.48 -3.56 3.19
CA TYR A 194 -21.54 -2.60 2.92
C TYR A 194 -22.60 -2.56 4.02
N SER A 195 -22.94 -3.72 4.61
CA SER A 195 -23.90 -3.83 5.72
C SER A 195 -23.51 -3.03 6.96
N SER A 196 -22.22 -2.73 7.13
CA SER A 196 -21.69 -2.09 8.33
C SER A 196 -21.33 -0.61 8.12
N LYS A 197 -21.51 -0.08 6.89
CA LYS A 197 -21.05 1.27 6.49
C LYS A 197 -21.62 2.41 7.34
N ASP A 198 -22.81 2.24 7.90
CA ASP A 198 -23.50 3.25 8.70
C ASP A 198 -23.13 3.18 10.20
N PHE A 199 -22.38 2.14 10.61
CA PHE A 199 -21.85 1.98 11.98
C PHE A 199 -20.42 2.52 12.15
N LEU A 200 -19.78 2.98 11.07
CA LEU A 200 -18.48 3.64 11.12
C LEU A 200 -18.59 4.99 11.87
N ARG A 201 -17.61 5.28 12.71
CA ARG A 201 -17.43 6.57 13.38
C ARG A 201 -16.02 7.07 13.16
N ILE A 202 -15.87 8.38 12.93
CA ILE A 202 -14.59 9.08 13.02
C ILE A 202 -14.71 10.06 14.19
N ASN A 203 -13.76 10.01 15.13
CA ASN A 203 -13.78 10.81 16.37
C ASN A 203 -15.13 10.70 17.10
N ASP A 204 -15.63 9.46 17.24
CA ASP A 204 -16.91 9.11 17.86
C ASP A 204 -18.16 9.75 17.21
N THR A 205 -18.02 10.34 16.02
CA THR A 205 -19.10 10.99 15.26
C THR A 205 -19.42 10.27 13.96
N GLU A 206 -20.67 10.42 13.51
CA GLU A 206 -21.08 9.96 12.18
C GLU A 206 -20.37 10.74 11.08
N ILE A 207 -20.12 10.08 9.95
CA ILE A 207 -19.43 10.69 8.82
C ILE A 207 -20.40 11.64 8.11
N ARG A 208 -19.98 12.89 7.93
CA ARG A 208 -20.77 13.87 7.17
C ARG A 208 -20.66 13.56 5.68
N THR A 209 -21.78 13.58 4.98
CA THR A 209 -21.83 13.24 3.54
C THR A 209 -20.93 14.16 2.70
N GLU A 210 -20.80 15.44 3.08
CA GLU A 210 -19.93 16.39 2.38
C GLU A 210 -18.43 16.09 2.49
N ASP A 211 -18.00 15.29 3.48
CA ASP A 211 -16.60 14.87 3.61
C ASP A 211 -16.29 13.65 2.74
N ILE A 212 -17.29 12.93 2.24
CA ILE A 212 -17.11 11.75 1.39
C ILE A 212 -16.85 12.21 -0.05
N VAL A 213 -15.59 12.12 -0.48
CA VAL A 213 -15.15 12.54 -1.84
C VAL A 213 -15.22 11.42 -2.87
N PHE A 214 -15.30 10.17 -2.41
CA PHE A 214 -15.51 8.99 -3.24
C PHE A 214 -16.28 7.93 -2.44
N GLU A 215 -17.26 7.30 -3.06
CA GLU A 215 -17.94 6.12 -2.52
C GLU A 215 -18.33 5.19 -3.67
N SER A 216 -18.00 3.91 -3.54
CA SER A 216 -18.47 2.90 -4.47
C SER A 216 -18.58 1.53 -3.80
N ASN A 217 -19.42 0.68 -4.38
CA ASN A 217 -19.65 -0.67 -3.92
C ASN A 217 -18.94 -1.66 -4.84
N LEU A 218 -18.33 -2.66 -4.21
CA LEU A 218 -17.62 -3.74 -4.88
C LEU A 218 -18.23 -5.07 -4.45
N TYR A 219 -18.74 -5.86 -5.39
CA TYR A 219 -19.20 -7.21 -5.09
C TYR A 219 -18.05 -8.20 -5.31
N ALA A 220 -17.62 -8.87 -4.24
CA ALA A 220 -16.54 -9.84 -4.28
C ALA A 220 -16.71 -10.89 -3.16
N ASN A 221 -16.37 -12.15 -3.46
CA ASN A 221 -16.39 -13.25 -2.49
C ASN A 221 -17.69 -13.38 -1.70
N THR A 222 -18.84 -13.27 -2.39
CA THR A 222 -20.21 -13.29 -1.84
C THR A 222 -20.59 -12.10 -0.94
N PHE A 223 -19.67 -11.17 -0.71
CA PHE A 223 -19.92 -9.95 0.04
C PHE A 223 -20.02 -8.74 -0.91
N THR A 224 -20.79 -7.75 -0.50
CA THR A 224 -20.65 -6.40 -1.04
C THR A 224 -19.80 -5.60 -0.06
N TYR A 225 -18.65 -5.13 -0.52
CA TYR A 225 -17.83 -4.15 0.18
C TYR A 225 -18.26 -2.74 -0.23
N ASN A 226 -18.10 -1.81 0.70
CA ASN A 226 -18.21 -0.37 0.48
C ASN A 226 -16.81 0.22 0.68
N VAL A 227 -16.36 1.00 -0.30
CA VAL A 227 -15.09 1.73 -0.25
C VAL A 227 -15.42 3.21 -0.27
N ARG A 228 -15.00 3.92 0.77
CA ARG A 228 -15.16 5.37 0.90
C ARG A 228 -13.80 6.04 1.01
N VAL A 229 -13.65 7.20 0.39
CA VAL A 229 -12.54 8.12 0.67
C VAL A 229 -13.15 9.36 1.34
N ILE A 230 -12.69 9.65 2.56
CA ILE A 230 -13.25 10.67 3.44
C ILE A 230 -12.18 11.72 3.69
N LYS A 231 -12.49 12.99 3.42
CA LYS A 231 -11.62 14.11 3.74
C LYS A 231 -11.56 14.30 5.25
N VAL A 232 -10.36 14.49 5.79
CA VAL A 232 -10.11 14.66 7.23
C VAL A 232 -9.19 15.84 7.51
N SER A 233 -9.19 16.31 8.75
CA SER A 233 -8.23 17.32 9.21
C SER A 233 -6.94 16.66 9.70
N GLU A 234 -5.84 17.41 9.69
CA GLU A 234 -4.58 17.01 10.36
C GLU A 234 -4.78 16.82 11.88
N GLY A 235 -3.90 16.04 12.52
CA GLY A 235 -3.92 15.76 13.95
C GLY A 235 -4.36 14.35 14.31
N GLU A 236 -4.67 14.12 15.59
CA GLU A 236 -5.13 12.81 16.06
C GLU A 236 -6.50 12.46 15.46
N LEU A 237 -6.60 11.24 14.92
CA LEU A 237 -7.84 10.69 14.39
C LEU A 237 -8.09 9.30 14.97
N THR A 238 -9.31 9.10 15.45
CA THR A 238 -9.82 7.76 15.77
C THR A 238 -10.87 7.35 14.75
N ALA A 239 -10.82 6.09 14.32
CA ALA A 239 -11.85 5.49 13.49
C ALA A 239 -12.28 4.17 14.12
N SER A 240 -13.58 3.94 14.24
CA SER A 240 -14.14 2.76 14.90
C SER A 240 -15.46 2.34 14.31
N THR A 241 -15.88 1.09 14.56
CA THR A 241 -17.21 0.60 14.22
C THR A 241 -18.00 0.26 15.48
N VAL A 242 -19.26 0.69 15.53
CA VAL A 242 -20.15 0.42 16.67
C VAL A 242 -20.61 -1.04 16.70
N ASP A 243 -20.74 -1.67 15.53
CA ASP A 243 -21.16 -3.08 15.38
C ASP A 243 -19.99 -4.07 15.48
N SER A 244 -18.78 -3.60 15.81
CA SER A 244 -17.55 -4.38 15.87
C SER A 244 -17.07 -4.99 14.54
N GLU A 245 -17.68 -4.62 13.41
CA GLU A 245 -17.20 -5.08 12.09
C GLU A 245 -15.81 -4.52 11.81
N ARG A 246 -14.92 -5.38 11.30
CA ARG A 246 -13.56 -4.96 10.94
C ARG A 246 -13.56 -4.24 9.59
N PHE A 247 -12.73 -3.22 9.47
CA PHE A 247 -12.56 -2.43 8.24
C PHE A 247 -11.09 -2.13 8.01
N GLY A 248 -10.71 -1.89 6.76
CA GLY A 248 -9.40 -1.39 6.38
C GLY A 248 -9.39 0.13 6.46
N LEU A 249 -8.26 0.69 6.89
CA LEU A 249 -8.01 2.12 6.89
C LEU A 249 -6.67 2.39 6.21
N ILE A 250 -6.67 3.29 5.22
CA ILE A 250 -5.46 3.83 4.60
C ILE A 250 -5.52 5.35 4.73
N CYS A 251 -4.47 5.99 5.23
CA CYS A 251 -4.39 7.44 5.31
C CYS A 251 -3.49 7.97 4.20
N THR A 252 -3.95 9.00 3.50
CA THR A 252 -3.19 9.67 2.44
C THR A 252 -3.37 11.17 2.54
N GLY A 253 -2.45 11.91 1.96
CA GLY A 253 -2.60 13.36 1.81
C GLY A 253 -1.67 13.89 0.75
N VAL A 254 -1.96 15.09 0.27
CA VAL A 254 -1.23 15.75 -0.82
C VAL A 254 -0.99 17.21 -0.52
N ALA A 255 0.16 17.70 -0.95
CA ALA A 255 0.50 19.11 -1.05
C ALA A 255 1.05 19.39 -2.45
N ASP A 256 1.51 20.61 -2.69
CA ASP A 256 2.22 20.93 -3.94
C ASP A 256 3.49 20.06 -4.02
N THR A 257 3.59 19.28 -5.09
CA THR A 257 4.71 18.35 -5.36
C THR A 257 5.10 17.40 -4.22
N GLU A 258 4.15 17.02 -3.36
CA GLU A 258 4.40 16.18 -2.18
C GLU A 258 3.17 15.33 -1.86
N ALA A 259 3.38 14.09 -1.44
CA ALA A 259 2.30 13.26 -0.90
C ALA A 259 2.80 12.32 0.19
N TYR A 260 1.88 11.87 1.04
CA TYR A 260 2.13 10.76 1.95
C TYR A 260 1.07 9.68 1.79
N GLY A 261 1.40 8.48 2.27
CA GLY A 261 0.48 7.38 2.40
C GLY A 261 0.97 6.41 3.46
N PHE A 262 0.05 5.81 4.22
CA PHE A 262 0.36 4.68 5.10
C PHE A 262 -0.91 3.89 5.43
N SER A 263 -0.73 2.62 5.80
CA SER A 263 -1.83 1.79 6.31
C SER A 263 -2.10 2.09 7.79
N GLY A 264 -3.37 2.14 8.20
CA GLY A 264 -3.75 2.48 9.56
C GLY A 264 -3.25 1.48 10.62
N ASN A 265 -3.04 0.23 10.22
CA ASN A 265 -2.46 -0.82 11.08
C ASN A 265 -0.93 -0.81 11.11
N SER A 266 -0.24 -0.01 10.27
CA SER A 266 1.21 0.22 10.41
C SER A 266 1.57 0.98 11.69
N LEU A 267 0.60 1.67 12.31
CA LEU A 267 0.84 2.57 13.45
C LEU A 267 0.57 1.94 14.83
N LEU A 268 0.13 0.68 14.92
CA LEU A 268 -0.17 0.03 16.19
C LEU A 268 0.53 -1.34 16.31
N PRO A 269 1.20 -1.63 17.45
CA PRO A 269 1.74 -2.95 17.76
C PRO A 269 0.67 -4.00 18.09
#